data_AF-A0A7C1EYU9-F1
#
_entry.id   AF-A0A7C1EYU9-F1
#
_cell.length_a   1.000
_cell.length_b   1.000
_cell.length_c   1.000
_cell.angle_alpha   90.00
_cell.angle_beta   90.00
_cell.angle_gamma   90.00
#
_symmetry.space_group_name_H-M   'P 1'
#
loop_
_entity.id
_entity.type
_entity.pdbx_description
1 polymer ?
#
loop_
_entity_poly.entity_id
_entity_poly.type
_entity_poly.pdbx_seq_one_letter_code
_entity_poly.pdbx_strand_id
1 'polypeptide(L)'
;MTTPAKPTPTPVPGSNPFAGSAPSPFSTPANGNPPPPGTGTPPARPPFSPPTGRPGAPPPPSGGLFSRFGARANFEYLPLHDTLVMFSLADVAEALYTALDISMPVKEDGTIEPKDFKPLIAALESSKALCDQLRVDMAAQWETIGLVGAVHVYDWREEVKVATNSRLQAIKAQPRFIRAADPMFVLNVLSRARSYLLLPDSAMALDRPFLERTLMSDDPRLLNAARNLNHKEDLLVEPPPPLDEVFEDDDFDDDDDDSK
;
A
#
# COMPACT_ATOMS: atom_id res chain seq x y z
N MET A 1 -12.50 -18.76 -55.12
CA MET A 1 -12.38 -18.99 -53.67
C MET A 1 -13.25 -17.95 -52.99
N THR A 2 -14.42 -18.36 -52.54
CA THR A 2 -15.51 -17.46 -52.11
C THR A 2 -15.53 -17.45 -50.59
N THR A 3 -15.29 -16.28 -50.01
CA THR A 3 -15.28 -16.03 -48.56
C THR A 3 -16.69 -16.21 -47.98
N PRO A 4 -16.89 -16.94 -46.87
CA PRO A 4 -18.20 -17.07 -46.25
C PRO A 4 -18.59 -15.79 -45.49
N ALA A 5 -19.87 -15.42 -45.61
CA ALA A 5 -20.46 -14.25 -45.00
C ALA A 5 -20.58 -14.38 -43.48
N LYS A 6 -20.34 -13.27 -42.78
CA LYS A 6 -20.42 -13.10 -41.33
C LYS A 6 -21.90 -13.10 -40.86
N PRO A 7 -22.28 -13.89 -39.85
CA PRO A 7 -23.66 -13.89 -39.36
C PRO A 7 -23.98 -12.63 -38.55
N THR A 8 -25.13 -12.04 -38.86
CA THR A 8 -25.73 -10.89 -38.17
C THR A 8 -26.34 -11.34 -36.83
N PRO A 9 -26.08 -10.66 -35.71
CA PRO A 9 -26.69 -11.00 -34.43
C PRO A 9 -28.15 -10.51 -34.37
N THR A 10 -29.03 -11.41 -33.91
CA THR A 10 -30.46 -11.18 -33.66
C THR A 10 -30.65 -10.33 -32.40
N PRO A 11 -31.49 -9.28 -32.40
CA PRO A 11 -31.80 -8.52 -31.19
C PRO A 11 -32.72 -9.30 -30.26
N VAL A 12 -32.38 -9.34 -28.97
CA VAL A 12 -33.20 -9.91 -27.89
C VAL A 12 -34.19 -8.84 -27.40
N PRO A 13 -35.51 -9.10 -27.40
CA PRO A 13 -36.49 -8.21 -26.76
C PRO A 13 -36.77 -8.68 -25.33
N GLY A 14 -36.57 -7.81 -24.35
CA GLY A 14 -36.88 -8.05 -22.94
C GLY A 14 -36.80 -6.75 -22.14
N SER A 15 -37.72 -5.80 -22.34
CA SER A 15 -38.84 -5.55 -21.41
C SER A 15 -38.56 -5.87 -19.93
N ASN A 16 -38.27 -4.82 -19.15
CA ASN A 16 -38.69 -4.80 -17.76
C ASN A 16 -39.08 -3.37 -17.33
N PRO A 17 -40.36 -3.13 -16.96
CA PRO A 17 -40.85 -1.82 -16.53
C PRO A 17 -40.68 -1.65 -15.01
N PHE A 18 -39.59 -1.02 -14.58
CA PHE A 18 -39.51 -0.50 -13.21
C PHE A 18 -40.04 0.93 -13.17
N ALA A 19 -41.36 1.01 -12.97
CA ALA A 19 -42.06 2.23 -12.68
C ALA A 19 -41.82 2.65 -11.22
N GLY A 20 -41.40 3.90 -11.06
CA GLY A 20 -41.89 4.82 -10.03
C GLY A 20 -41.72 4.43 -8.56
N SER A 21 -40.65 4.89 -7.95
CA SER A 21 -40.70 5.38 -6.57
C SER A 21 -40.08 6.77 -6.53
N ALA A 22 -40.93 7.77 -6.29
CA ALA A 22 -40.55 9.16 -6.16
C ALA A 22 -39.67 9.35 -4.91
N PRO A 23 -38.60 10.16 -4.96
CA PRO A 23 -37.86 10.52 -3.77
C PRO A 23 -38.68 11.52 -2.93
N SER A 24 -38.90 11.18 -1.67
CA SER A 24 -39.43 12.09 -0.66
C SER A 24 -38.56 13.35 -0.55
N PRO A 25 -39.15 14.56 -0.42
CA PRO A 25 -38.38 15.77 -0.19
C PRO A 25 -37.78 15.73 1.23
N PHE A 26 -36.45 15.62 1.30
CA PHE A 26 -35.70 15.79 2.53
C PHE A 26 -35.67 17.29 2.86
N SER A 27 -36.47 17.72 3.82
CA SER A 27 -36.42 19.07 4.37
C SER A 27 -35.12 19.27 5.12
N THR A 28 -34.21 20.06 4.55
CA THR A 28 -33.05 20.61 5.25
C THR A 28 -33.50 21.60 6.32
N PRO A 29 -33.09 21.46 7.59
CA PRO A 29 -33.27 22.53 8.57
C PRO A 29 -32.42 23.74 8.18
N ALA A 30 -33.01 24.92 8.34
CA ALA A 30 -32.41 26.21 8.00
C ALA A 30 -31.04 26.38 8.67
N ASN A 31 -30.05 26.69 7.84
CA ASN A 31 -28.68 26.97 8.19
C ASN A 31 -28.61 28.33 8.91
N GLY A 32 -28.74 28.31 10.24
CA GLY A 32 -28.45 29.48 11.08
C GLY A 32 -26.94 29.63 11.22
N ASN A 33 -26.35 30.55 10.46
CA ASN A 33 -24.96 30.95 10.66
C ASN A 33 -24.79 31.47 12.11
N PRO A 34 -23.91 30.89 12.93
CA PRO A 34 -23.56 31.49 14.21
C PRO A 34 -22.87 32.85 13.98
N PRO A 35 -23.12 33.85 14.83
CA PRO A 35 -22.49 35.15 14.72
C PRO A 35 -20.96 35.03 14.85
N PRO A 36 -20.20 35.91 14.17
CA PRO A 36 -18.74 35.89 14.23
C PRO A 36 -18.28 36.08 15.69
N PRO A 37 -17.29 35.30 16.17
CA PRO A 37 -16.70 35.53 17.48
C PRO A 37 -16.09 36.92 17.52
N GLY A 38 -16.47 37.68 18.55
CA GLY A 38 -16.03 39.05 18.76
C GLY A 38 -14.51 39.17 18.70
N THR A 39 -14.06 40.27 18.09
CA THR A 39 -12.67 40.73 18.05
C THR A 39 -12.20 41.13 19.45
N GLY A 40 -11.99 40.14 20.31
CA GLY A 40 -11.23 40.29 21.54
C GLY A 40 -9.75 40.25 21.18
N THR A 41 -9.07 41.40 21.24
CA THR A 41 -7.61 41.45 21.22
C THR A 41 -7.05 40.49 22.26
N PRO A 42 -6.20 39.51 21.87
CA PRO A 42 -5.60 38.60 22.84
C PRO A 42 -4.74 39.41 23.83
N PRO A 43 -4.79 39.11 25.14
CA PRO A 43 -3.93 39.76 26.11
C PRO A 43 -2.47 39.54 25.73
N ALA A 44 -1.67 40.60 25.81
CA ALA A 44 -0.25 40.59 25.49
C ALA A 44 0.46 39.45 26.25
N ARG A 45 1.10 38.55 25.50
CA ARG A 45 1.88 37.45 26.05
C ARG A 45 3.04 38.05 26.86
N PRO A 46 3.23 37.69 28.14
CA PRO A 46 4.37 38.17 28.90
C PRO A 46 5.68 37.68 28.27
N PRO A 47 6.77 38.47 28.34
CA PRO A 47 8.06 38.09 27.77
C PRO A 47 8.57 36.81 28.44
N PHE A 48 8.95 35.84 27.61
CA PHE A 48 9.59 34.60 28.04
C PHE A 48 10.97 34.94 28.61
N SER A 49 11.13 34.87 29.93
CA SER A 49 12.45 34.93 30.55
C SER A 49 13.12 33.55 30.38
N PRO A 50 14.31 33.46 29.76
CA PRO A 50 15.07 32.22 29.74
C PRO A 50 15.47 31.85 31.19
N PRO A 51 15.36 30.59 31.61
CA PRO A 51 15.74 30.18 32.95
C PRO A 51 17.25 30.31 33.12
N THR A 52 17.68 31.34 33.82
CA THR A 52 19.05 31.47 34.33
C THR A 52 19.27 30.42 35.43
N GLY A 53 20.14 29.46 35.12
CA GLY A 53 20.99 28.70 36.05
C GLY A 53 20.38 28.26 37.37
N ARG A 54 19.93 27.00 37.46
CA ARG A 54 19.90 26.27 38.73
C ARG A 54 21.25 25.56 38.93
N PRO A 55 22.04 25.89 39.97
CA PRO A 55 23.17 25.08 40.40
C PRO A 55 22.64 23.87 41.19
N GLY A 56 23.11 22.67 40.84
CA GLY A 56 23.00 21.49 41.69
C GLY A 56 21.69 20.70 41.57
N ALA A 57 21.46 20.06 40.43
CA ALA A 57 20.59 18.88 40.39
C ALA A 57 21.47 17.62 40.63
N PRO A 58 21.12 16.75 41.60
CA PRO A 58 21.85 15.50 41.81
C PRO A 58 21.72 14.57 40.59
N PRO A 59 22.72 13.70 40.34
CA PRO A 59 22.65 12.75 39.23
C PRO A 59 21.41 11.85 39.37
N PRO A 60 20.69 11.54 38.28
CA PRO A 60 19.53 10.68 38.34
C PRO A 60 19.93 9.28 38.80
N PRO A 61 19.10 8.60 39.61
CA PRO A 61 19.39 7.26 40.07
C PRO A 61 19.46 6.26 38.91
N SER A 62 20.50 5.43 38.90
CA SER A 62 20.64 4.28 38.02
C SER A 62 19.54 3.26 38.30
N GLY A 63 18.42 3.31 37.57
CA GLY A 63 17.37 2.30 37.68
C GLY A 63 15.92 2.76 37.46
N GLY A 64 15.65 3.94 36.92
CA GLY A 64 14.29 4.41 36.67
C GLY A 64 13.61 3.78 35.43
N LEU A 65 12.48 3.12 35.65
CA LEU A 65 11.55 2.57 34.64
C LEU A 65 10.99 3.59 33.62
N PHE A 66 11.35 4.87 33.74
CA PHE A 66 10.86 5.96 32.89
C PHE A 66 11.91 6.52 31.91
N SER A 67 13.14 5.96 31.89
CA SER A 67 14.17 6.30 30.88
C SER A 67 13.97 5.62 29.51
N ARG A 68 12.76 5.12 29.19
CA ARG A 68 12.44 4.45 27.91
C ARG A 68 11.59 5.27 26.94
N PHE A 69 11.45 6.58 27.11
CA PHE A 69 10.88 7.46 26.06
C PHE A 69 11.85 7.74 24.89
N GLY A 70 12.85 6.88 24.70
CA GLY A 70 13.65 6.73 23.49
C GLY A 70 13.73 5.27 23.00
N ALA A 71 13.04 4.34 23.66
CA ALA A 71 12.85 3.01 23.12
C ALA A 71 11.90 3.19 21.94
N ARG A 72 12.41 3.07 20.72
CA ARG A 72 11.57 2.85 19.53
C ARG A 72 10.65 1.70 19.92
N ALA A 73 9.36 2.00 20.10
CA ALA A 73 8.36 0.96 20.26
C ALA A 73 8.42 0.18 18.95
N ASN A 74 9.14 -0.93 18.96
CA ASN A 74 9.04 -1.91 17.90
C ASN A 74 7.66 -2.52 18.08
N PHE A 75 6.69 -1.94 17.38
CA PHE A 75 5.41 -2.59 17.18
C PHE A 75 5.71 -3.84 16.37
N GLU A 76 5.81 -4.96 17.06
CA GLU A 76 5.91 -6.27 16.44
C GLU A 76 4.66 -6.45 15.59
N TYR A 77 4.88 -6.64 14.29
CA TYR A 77 3.78 -6.85 13.36
C TYR A 77 3.12 -8.19 13.70
N LEU A 78 1.86 -8.12 14.14
CA LEU A 78 1.03 -9.28 14.40
C LEU A 78 -0.05 -9.31 13.32
N PRO A 79 0.17 -10.01 12.19
CA PRO A 79 -0.83 -10.12 11.14
C PRO A 79 -2.10 -10.71 11.74
N LEU A 80 -3.25 -10.08 11.60
CA LEU A 80 -4.53 -10.62 12.04
C LEU A 80 -5.04 -11.68 11.05
N HIS A 81 -4.65 -11.57 9.79
CA HIS A 81 -5.09 -12.45 8.71
C HIS A 81 -3.94 -13.24 8.06
N ASP A 82 -4.30 -14.34 7.41
CA ASP A 82 -3.32 -15.25 6.77
C ASP A 82 -2.90 -14.79 5.36
N THR A 83 -3.41 -13.64 4.91
CA THR A 83 -3.10 -13.07 3.61
C THR A 83 -2.71 -11.62 3.78
N LEU A 84 -1.62 -11.22 3.14
CA LEU A 84 -1.16 -9.83 3.09
C LEU A 84 -1.41 -9.28 1.69
N VAL A 85 -1.78 -8.00 1.60
CA VAL A 85 -1.70 -7.24 0.35
C VAL A 85 -0.48 -6.33 0.38
N MET A 86 0.27 -6.31 -0.71
CA MET A 86 1.46 -5.49 -0.93
C MET A 86 1.15 -4.39 -1.96
N PHE A 87 1.63 -3.18 -1.65
CA PHE A 87 1.51 -1.98 -2.46
C PHE A 87 2.91 -1.49 -2.81
N SER A 88 3.29 -1.61 -4.08
CA SER A 88 4.58 -1.13 -4.60
C SER A 88 4.39 -0.49 -5.95
N LEU A 89 4.88 0.74 -6.14
CA LEU A 89 4.90 1.35 -7.48
C LEU A 89 5.76 0.55 -8.46
N ALA A 90 6.78 -0.16 -7.98
CA ALA A 90 7.67 -0.94 -8.84
C ALA A 90 6.94 -2.08 -9.57
N ASP A 91 5.89 -2.64 -8.96
CA ASP A 91 5.11 -3.73 -9.55
C ASP A 91 4.08 -3.24 -10.59
N VAL A 92 3.71 -1.96 -10.53
CA VAL A 92 2.70 -1.33 -11.39
C VAL A 92 3.26 -0.22 -12.29
N ALA A 93 4.60 -0.06 -12.33
CA ALA A 93 5.23 1.08 -12.96
C ALA A 93 4.88 1.25 -14.43
N GLU A 94 4.96 0.17 -15.22
CA GLU A 94 4.64 0.21 -16.66
C GLU A 94 3.17 0.59 -16.91
N ALA A 95 2.26 -0.02 -16.14
CA ALA A 95 0.83 0.30 -16.21
C ALA A 95 0.56 1.75 -15.80
N LEU A 96 1.28 2.25 -14.79
CA LEU A 96 1.18 3.64 -14.33
C LEU A 96 1.69 4.64 -15.39
N TYR A 97 2.88 4.41 -15.95
CA TYR A 97 3.43 5.25 -17.01
C TYR A 97 2.50 5.32 -18.22
N THR A 98 1.94 4.17 -18.62
CA THR A 98 0.95 4.08 -19.70
C THR A 98 -0.33 4.82 -19.35
N ALA A 99 -0.86 4.65 -18.14
CA ALA A 99 -2.12 5.28 -17.71
C ALA A 99 -2.01 6.80 -17.61
N LEU A 100 -0.83 7.32 -17.28
CA LEU A 100 -0.59 8.76 -17.11
C LEU A 100 -0.02 9.45 -18.36
N ASP A 101 0.18 8.70 -19.45
CA ASP A 101 0.81 9.20 -20.67
C ASP A 101 2.19 9.85 -20.39
N ILE A 102 2.98 9.20 -19.52
CA ILE A 102 4.33 9.63 -19.16
C ILE A 102 5.33 8.70 -19.82
N SER A 103 6.31 9.27 -20.54
CA SER A 103 7.42 8.51 -21.12
C SER A 103 8.17 7.72 -20.05
N MET A 104 8.32 6.42 -20.28
CA MET A 104 9.11 5.57 -19.40
C MET A 104 10.59 6.03 -19.37
N PRO A 105 11.26 5.91 -18.22
CA PRO A 105 12.69 6.19 -18.11
C PRO A 105 13.50 5.25 -19.00
N VAL A 106 14.32 5.83 -19.87
CA VAL A 106 15.29 5.13 -20.70
C VAL A 106 16.69 5.53 -20.22
N LYS A 107 17.52 4.55 -19.89
CA LYS A 107 18.93 4.75 -19.52
C LYS A 107 19.76 5.15 -20.74
N GLU A 108 20.99 5.60 -20.48
CA GLU A 108 21.96 5.97 -21.53
C GLU A 108 22.28 4.80 -22.48
N ASP A 109 22.14 3.56 -22.02
CA ASP A 109 22.33 2.34 -22.80
C ASP A 109 21.10 1.92 -23.63
N GLY A 110 20.01 2.70 -23.57
CA GLY A 110 18.75 2.39 -24.24
C GLY A 110 17.86 1.40 -23.49
N THR A 111 18.27 0.91 -22.31
CA THR A 111 17.44 0.01 -21.50
C THR A 111 16.34 0.78 -20.78
N ILE A 112 15.15 0.21 -20.73
CA ILE A 112 14.02 0.77 -19.97
C ILE A 112 14.17 0.32 -18.52
N GLU A 113 14.12 1.27 -17.58
CA GLU A 113 14.15 0.97 -16.14
C GLU A 113 12.84 1.43 -15.47
N PRO A 114 11.75 0.64 -15.53
CA PRO A 114 10.44 1.07 -15.03
C PRO A 114 10.44 1.49 -13.56
N LYS A 115 11.43 1.03 -12.78
CA LYS A 115 11.58 1.33 -11.35
C LYS A 115 12.22 2.70 -11.07
N ASP A 116 12.71 3.42 -12.07
CA ASP A 116 13.13 4.81 -11.87
C ASP A 116 11.90 5.74 -11.91
N PHE A 117 11.50 6.26 -10.76
CA PHE A 117 10.32 7.14 -10.64
C PHE A 117 10.64 8.61 -10.89
N LYS A 118 11.89 9.00 -11.22
CA LYS A 118 12.23 10.41 -11.49
C LYS A 118 11.35 11.06 -12.56
N PRO A 119 11.01 10.43 -13.70
CA PRO A 119 10.14 11.06 -14.69
C PRO A 119 8.73 11.29 -14.15
N LEU A 120 8.20 10.34 -13.38
CA LEU A 120 6.90 10.48 -12.72
C LEU A 120 6.91 11.67 -11.74
N ILE A 121 7.91 11.74 -10.86
CA ILE A 121 8.04 12.86 -9.91
C ILE A 121 8.17 14.20 -10.64
N ALA A 122 9.01 14.27 -11.69
CA ALA A 122 9.18 15.48 -12.49
C ALA A 122 7.87 15.91 -13.19
N ALA A 123 7.08 14.95 -13.70
CA ALA A 123 5.78 15.23 -14.29
C ALA A 123 4.78 15.78 -13.26
N LEU A 124 4.76 15.21 -12.05
CA LEU A 124 3.90 15.65 -10.94
C LEU A 124 4.28 17.06 -10.46
N GLU A 125 5.58 17.36 -10.37
CA GLU A 125 6.07 18.68 -9.95
C GLU A 125 5.83 19.76 -11.01
N SER A 126 5.90 19.41 -12.29
CA SER A 126 5.77 20.37 -13.40
C SER A 126 4.31 20.59 -13.85
N SER A 127 3.43 19.60 -13.69
CA SER A 127 2.06 19.64 -14.21
C SER A 127 1.01 19.68 -13.11
N LYS A 128 0.53 20.89 -12.79
CA LYS A 128 -0.63 21.07 -11.91
C LYS A 128 -1.88 20.37 -12.44
N ALA A 129 -2.10 20.37 -13.76
CA ALA A 129 -3.25 19.74 -14.39
C ALA A 129 -3.26 18.22 -14.14
N LEU A 130 -2.09 17.56 -14.25
CA LEU A 130 -1.94 16.14 -13.93
C LEU A 130 -2.27 15.87 -12.45
N CYS A 131 -1.76 16.69 -11.54
CA CYS A 131 -2.07 16.55 -10.10
C CYS A 131 -3.56 16.74 -9.80
N ASP A 132 -4.23 17.68 -10.47
CA ASP A 132 -5.67 17.92 -10.30
C ASP A 132 -6.49 16.75 -10.86
N GLN A 133 -6.10 16.19 -12.01
CA GLN A 133 -6.73 15.02 -12.61
C GLN A 133 -6.57 13.79 -11.70
N LEU A 134 -5.34 13.48 -11.28
CA LEU A 134 -5.05 12.39 -10.34
C LEU A 134 -5.85 12.52 -9.05
N ARG A 135 -5.98 13.74 -8.51
CA ARG A 135 -6.78 13.97 -7.32
C ARG A 135 -8.24 13.54 -7.50
N VAL A 136 -8.83 13.84 -8.66
CA VAL A 136 -10.21 13.46 -8.98
C VAL A 136 -10.32 11.95 -9.17
N ASP A 137 -9.45 11.36 -9.97
CA ASP A 137 -9.50 9.92 -10.28
C ASP A 137 -9.26 9.06 -9.04
N MET A 138 -8.27 9.43 -8.23
CA MET A 138 -7.97 8.75 -6.98
C MET A 138 -9.09 8.96 -5.96
N ALA A 139 -9.73 10.13 -5.88
CA ALA A 139 -10.87 10.32 -4.99
C ALA A 139 -12.05 9.43 -5.39
N ALA A 140 -12.39 9.37 -6.69
CA ALA A 140 -13.47 8.52 -7.20
C ALA A 140 -13.19 7.03 -6.93
N GLN A 141 -11.97 6.56 -7.19
CA GLN A 141 -11.60 5.18 -6.90
C GLN A 141 -11.67 4.88 -5.40
N TRP A 142 -11.22 5.80 -4.55
CA TRP A 142 -11.27 5.62 -3.10
C TRP A 142 -12.70 5.51 -2.56
N GLU A 143 -13.61 6.29 -3.13
CA GLU A 143 -15.03 6.24 -2.80
C GLU A 143 -15.62 4.85 -3.11
N THR A 144 -15.24 4.23 -4.23
CA THR A 144 -15.71 2.87 -4.56
C THR A 144 -15.22 1.80 -3.59
N ILE A 145 -14.08 2.00 -2.94
CA ILE A 145 -13.54 1.08 -1.93
C ILE A 145 -14.35 1.19 -0.62
N GLY A 146 -14.95 2.35 -0.35
CA GLY A 146 -15.77 2.57 0.85
C GLY A 146 -15.00 2.41 2.15
N LEU A 147 -13.71 2.78 2.17
CA LEU A 147 -12.87 2.64 3.35
C LEU A 147 -13.30 3.64 4.44
N VAL A 148 -13.76 3.15 5.59
CA VAL A 148 -14.15 3.99 6.74
C VAL A 148 -13.17 3.82 7.90
N GLY A 149 -12.65 4.92 8.42
CA GLY A 149 -11.73 4.91 9.56
C GLY A 149 -10.29 4.56 9.17
N ALA A 150 -9.42 4.45 10.17
CA ALA A 150 -8.00 4.21 9.96
C ALA A 150 -7.69 2.74 9.66
N VAL A 151 -6.70 2.50 8.81
CA VAL A 151 -6.14 1.18 8.51
C VAL A 151 -4.66 1.17 8.87
N HIS A 152 -4.20 0.10 9.49
CA HIS A 152 -2.77 -0.10 9.71
C HIS A 152 -2.09 -0.57 8.41
N VAL A 153 -0.97 0.07 8.11
CA VAL A 153 -0.07 -0.30 7.02
C VAL A 153 1.34 -0.40 7.57
N TYR A 154 2.14 -1.30 7.00
CA TYR A 154 3.47 -1.61 7.47
C TYR A 154 4.46 -1.49 6.32
N ASP A 155 5.68 -1.07 6.62
CA ASP A 155 6.75 -1.11 5.63
C ASP A 155 7.05 -2.58 5.29
N TRP A 156 7.14 -2.89 4.00
CA TRP A 156 7.59 -4.19 3.54
C TRP A 156 9.07 -4.38 3.86
N ARG A 157 9.36 -5.19 4.88
CA ARG A 157 10.70 -5.51 5.36
C ARG A 157 10.88 -7.01 5.48
N GLU A 158 12.11 -7.46 5.38
CA GLU A 158 12.45 -8.88 5.39
C GLU A 158 12.06 -9.55 6.71
N GLU A 159 12.21 -8.85 7.83
CA GLU A 159 11.85 -9.36 9.15
C GLU A 159 10.35 -9.67 9.26
N VAL A 160 9.51 -8.84 8.61
CA VAL A 160 8.06 -9.06 8.60
C VAL A 160 7.69 -10.27 7.74
N LYS A 161 8.39 -10.48 6.62
CA LYS A 161 8.20 -11.68 5.80
C LYS A 161 8.56 -12.93 6.58
N VAL A 162 9.71 -12.93 7.25
CA VAL A 162 10.17 -14.07 8.06
C VAL A 162 9.20 -14.36 9.20
N ALA A 163 8.73 -13.32 9.91
CA ALA A 163 7.76 -13.47 10.99
C ALA A 163 6.40 -14.03 10.49
N THR A 164 5.89 -13.49 9.39
CA THR A 164 4.65 -13.94 8.76
C THR A 164 4.79 -15.38 8.27
N ASN A 165 5.89 -15.71 7.60
CA ASN A 165 6.17 -17.06 7.13
C ASN A 165 6.26 -18.06 8.29
N SER A 166 7.00 -17.73 9.35
CA SER A 166 7.15 -18.59 10.53
C SER A 166 5.80 -18.90 11.19
N ARG A 167 4.94 -17.89 11.31
CA ARG A 167 3.57 -18.08 11.81
C ARG A 167 2.73 -18.97 10.90
N LEU A 168 2.72 -18.69 9.59
CA LEU A 168 1.90 -19.45 8.63
C LEU A 168 2.34 -20.91 8.55
N GLN A 169 3.65 -21.17 8.61
CA GLN A 169 4.19 -22.51 8.75
C GLN A 169 3.73 -23.21 10.04
N ALA A 170 3.69 -22.51 11.19
CA ALA A 170 3.23 -23.08 12.45
C ALA A 170 1.78 -23.56 12.42
N ILE A 171 0.92 -22.90 11.63
CA ILE A 171 -0.48 -23.29 11.42
C ILE A 171 -0.68 -24.16 10.16
N LYS A 172 0.41 -24.58 9.51
CA LYS A 172 0.40 -25.37 8.25
C LYS A 172 -0.35 -24.68 7.10
N ALA A 173 -0.39 -23.35 7.08
CA ALA A 173 -0.91 -22.56 5.99
C ALA A 173 0.20 -22.18 5.00
N GLN A 174 -0.13 -22.11 3.71
CA GLN A 174 0.82 -21.61 2.71
C GLN A 174 0.97 -20.09 2.84
N PRO A 175 2.20 -19.56 2.91
CA PRO A 175 2.41 -18.13 3.04
C PRO A 175 2.17 -17.45 1.68
N ARG A 176 0.98 -16.88 1.52
CA ARG A 176 0.57 -16.19 0.29
C ARG A 176 0.44 -14.70 0.54
N PHE A 177 0.85 -13.92 -0.46
CA PHE A 177 0.55 -12.50 -0.49
C PHE A 177 -0.02 -12.09 -1.85
N ILE A 178 -0.78 -11.01 -1.82
CA ILE A 178 -1.45 -10.41 -2.95
C ILE A 178 -0.67 -9.16 -3.31
N ARG A 179 -0.16 -9.07 -4.53
CA ARG A 179 0.33 -7.80 -5.08
C ARG A 179 -0.83 -7.07 -5.72
N ALA A 180 -1.10 -5.85 -5.24
CA ALA A 180 -2.05 -4.97 -5.92
C ALA A 180 -1.48 -4.61 -7.31
N ALA A 181 -2.26 -4.87 -8.36
CA ALA A 181 -1.81 -4.64 -9.74
C ALA A 181 -2.44 -3.40 -10.38
N ASP A 182 -3.43 -2.79 -9.73
CA ASP A 182 -4.03 -1.54 -10.18
C ASP A 182 -3.16 -0.32 -9.81
N PRO A 183 -2.70 0.47 -10.80
CA PRO A 183 -1.77 1.56 -10.55
C PRO A 183 -2.39 2.71 -9.74
N MET A 184 -3.67 3.01 -9.97
CA MET A 184 -4.35 4.09 -9.24
C MET A 184 -4.53 3.70 -7.77
N PHE A 185 -4.88 2.45 -7.49
CA PHE A 185 -5.12 1.95 -6.14
C PHE A 185 -3.82 1.95 -5.34
N VAL A 186 -2.73 1.46 -5.92
CA VAL A 186 -1.40 1.49 -5.31
C VAL A 186 -0.99 2.94 -5.02
N LEU A 187 -1.15 3.84 -6.00
CA LEU A 187 -0.84 5.26 -5.83
C LEU A 187 -1.67 5.92 -4.71
N ASN A 188 -2.94 5.53 -4.59
CA ASN A 188 -3.86 6.04 -3.55
C ASN A 188 -3.43 5.63 -2.15
N VAL A 189 -3.10 4.36 -1.96
CA VAL A 189 -2.61 3.85 -0.68
C VAL A 189 -1.30 4.53 -0.30
N LEU A 190 -0.32 4.58 -1.21
CA LEU A 190 1.01 5.12 -0.93
C LEU A 190 0.97 6.63 -0.63
N SER A 191 0.15 7.39 -1.37
CA SER A 191 0.04 8.84 -1.22
C SER A 191 -0.72 9.27 0.03
N ARG A 192 -1.62 8.44 0.55
CA ARG A 192 -2.42 8.72 1.77
C ARG A 192 -1.83 8.15 3.05
N ALA A 193 -1.00 7.11 2.96
CA ALA A 193 -0.37 6.48 4.12
C ALA A 193 0.63 7.43 4.83
N ARG A 194 0.43 7.65 6.13
CA ARG A 194 1.31 8.45 7.00
C ARG A 194 1.84 7.60 8.14
N SER A 195 3.16 7.53 8.26
CA SER A 195 3.85 6.64 9.21
C SER A 195 3.41 5.18 9.00
N TYR A 196 2.40 4.72 9.74
CA TYR A 196 1.86 3.35 9.69
C TYR A 196 0.32 3.34 9.66
N LEU A 197 -0.29 4.48 9.33
CA LEU A 197 -1.72 4.67 9.26
C LEU A 197 -2.12 5.16 7.88
N LEU A 198 -3.03 4.43 7.26
CA LEU A 198 -3.76 4.85 6.09
C LEU A 198 -5.08 5.46 6.56
N LEU A 199 -5.25 6.74 6.27
CA LEU A 199 -6.44 7.51 6.61
C LEU A 199 -7.18 7.86 5.32
N PRO A 200 -8.47 7.51 5.18
CA PRO A 200 -9.24 7.79 3.96
C PRO A 200 -9.20 9.26 3.56
N ASP A 201 -9.31 10.16 4.54
CA ASP A 201 -9.41 11.61 4.30
C ASP A 201 -8.07 12.35 4.43
N SER A 202 -6.93 11.64 4.51
CA SER A 202 -5.64 12.33 4.53
C SER A 202 -5.38 13.03 3.20
N ALA A 203 -4.74 14.21 3.29
CA ALA A 203 -4.24 14.89 2.11
C ALA A 203 -3.27 13.98 1.35
N MET A 204 -3.41 13.88 0.03
CA MET A 204 -2.49 13.10 -0.81
C MET A 204 -1.13 13.79 -0.85
N ALA A 205 -0.07 13.03 -0.61
CA ALA A 205 1.31 13.47 -0.80
C ALA A 205 1.92 12.62 -1.91
N LEU A 206 2.27 13.30 -3.00
CA LEU A 206 2.79 12.69 -4.24
C LEU A 206 4.30 12.92 -4.38
N ASP A 207 4.98 13.14 -3.26
CA ASP A 207 6.42 13.32 -3.19
C ASP A 207 7.15 11.98 -3.07
N ARG A 208 8.41 12.01 -3.51
CA ARG A 208 9.31 10.88 -3.60
C ARG A 208 9.32 9.94 -2.37
N PRO A 209 9.49 10.42 -1.12
CA PRO A 209 9.58 9.52 0.03
C PRO A 209 8.29 8.75 0.32
N PHE A 210 7.13 9.16 -0.20
CA PHE A 210 5.89 8.42 -0.04
C PHE A 210 5.72 7.36 -1.13
N LEU A 211 6.09 7.72 -2.36
CA LEU A 211 5.91 6.92 -3.57
C LEU A 211 6.94 5.79 -3.72
N GLU A 212 8.18 5.97 -3.23
CA GLU A 212 9.24 4.95 -3.30
C GLU A 212 9.09 3.84 -2.24
N ARG A 213 8.14 3.96 -1.32
CA ARG A 213 7.92 2.94 -0.28
C ARG A 213 7.20 1.73 -0.86
N THR A 214 7.46 0.59 -0.24
CA THR A 214 6.63 -0.60 -0.40
C THR A 214 5.91 -0.84 0.92
N LEU A 215 4.58 -0.84 0.88
CA LEU A 215 3.73 -1.02 2.05
C LEU A 215 2.99 -2.36 1.98
N MET A 216 2.57 -2.87 3.12
CA MET A 216 1.65 -3.99 3.20
C MET A 216 0.53 -3.73 4.21
N SER A 217 -0.57 -4.46 4.05
CA SER A 217 -1.65 -4.52 5.02
C SER A 217 -2.29 -5.89 5.00
N ASP A 218 -2.83 -6.31 6.13
CA ASP A 218 -3.70 -7.46 6.30
C ASP A 218 -5.18 -7.05 6.44
N ASP A 219 -5.50 -5.75 6.31
CA ASP A 219 -6.88 -5.28 6.45
C ASP A 219 -7.79 -5.93 5.40
N PRO A 220 -8.90 -6.58 5.81
CA PRO A 220 -9.76 -7.32 4.90
C PRO A 220 -10.40 -6.45 3.83
N ARG A 221 -10.58 -5.15 4.08
CA ARG A 221 -11.16 -4.21 3.11
C ARG A 221 -10.18 -3.95 1.97
N LEU A 222 -8.91 -3.76 2.29
CA LEU A 222 -7.86 -3.57 1.29
C LEU A 222 -7.59 -4.86 0.51
N LEU A 223 -7.62 -6.03 1.17
CA LEU A 223 -7.52 -7.32 0.51
C LEU A 223 -8.67 -7.53 -0.50
N ASN A 224 -9.90 -7.24 -0.10
CA ASN A 224 -11.06 -7.34 -0.99
C ASN A 224 -10.99 -6.34 -2.14
N ALA A 225 -10.55 -5.09 -1.88
CA ALA A 225 -10.34 -4.09 -2.91
C ALA A 225 -9.29 -4.55 -3.95
N ALA A 226 -8.15 -5.09 -3.50
CA ALA A 226 -7.12 -5.61 -4.39
C ALA A 226 -7.65 -6.73 -5.29
N ARG A 227 -8.42 -7.68 -4.72
CA ARG A 227 -9.03 -8.78 -5.48
C ARG A 227 -10.01 -8.30 -6.55
N ASN A 228 -10.72 -7.19 -6.30
CA ASN A 228 -11.70 -6.63 -7.23
C ASN A 228 -11.06 -5.74 -8.31
N LEU A 229 -9.94 -5.08 -7.99
CA LEU A 229 -9.31 -4.07 -8.84
C LEU A 229 -8.20 -4.62 -9.73
N ASN A 230 -7.92 -5.93 -9.68
CA ASN A 230 -6.80 -6.65 -10.31
C ASN A 230 -5.62 -6.88 -9.35
N HIS A 231 -5.16 -8.13 -9.30
CA HIS A 231 -4.09 -8.56 -8.41
C HIS A 231 -3.26 -9.69 -8.98
N LYS A 232 -2.07 -9.89 -8.41
CA LYS A 232 -1.24 -11.08 -8.61
C LYS A 232 -1.05 -11.78 -7.28
N GLU A 233 -1.21 -13.09 -7.22
CA GLU A 233 -0.93 -13.88 -6.02
C GLU A 233 0.43 -14.53 -6.14
N ASP A 234 1.28 -14.30 -5.15
CA ASP A 234 2.63 -14.87 -5.08
C ASP A 234 2.85 -15.60 -3.75
N LEU A 235 3.81 -16.52 -3.75
CA LEU A 235 4.30 -17.17 -2.55
C LEU A 235 5.29 -16.25 -1.85
N LEU A 236 5.10 -16.02 -0.55
CA LEU A 236 5.94 -15.12 0.26
C LEU A 236 7.39 -15.60 0.34
N VAL A 237 7.55 -16.92 0.41
CA VAL A 237 8.82 -17.62 0.42
C VAL A 237 8.69 -18.71 -0.62
N GLU A 238 9.56 -18.69 -1.62
CA GLU A 238 9.65 -19.81 -2.56
C GLU A 238 9.98 -21.05 -1.75
N PRO A 239 9.27 -22.17 -1.96
CA PRO A 239 9.64 -23.42 -1.31
C PRO A 239 11.12 -23.68 -1.62
N PRO A 240 11.90 -24.21 -0.66
CA PRO A 240 13.25 -24.64 -0.97
C PRO A 240 13.17 -25.53 -2.21
N PRO A 241 14.13 -25.42 -3.16
CA PRO A 241 14.14 -26.32 -4.30
C PRO A 241 13.98 -27.74 -3.77
N PRO A 242 13.21 -28.61 -4.45
CA PRO A 242 13.20 -30.01 -4.07
C PRO A 242 14.66 -30.40 -3.87
N LEU A 243 14.98 -31.01 -2.73
CA LEU A 243 16.25 -31.68 -2.61
C LEU A 243 16.21 -32.64 -3.79
N ASP A 244 16.92 -32.31 -4.86
CA ASP A 244 17.28 -33.30 -5.86
C ASP A 244 17.77 -34.43 -4.98
N GLU A 245 17.04 -35.55 -4.98
CA GLU A 245 17.50 -36.74 -4.32
C GLU A 245 18.87 -36.93 -4.92
N VAL A 246 19.89 -36.51 -4.19
CA VAL A 246 21.26 -36.89 -4.44
C VAL A 246 21.14 -38.37 -4.16
N PHE A 247 20.76 -39.10 -5.20
CA PHE A 247 21.03 -40.50 -5.32
C PHE A 247 22.53 -40.52 -5.17
N GLU A 248 22.97 -40.71 -3.92
CA GLU A 248 24.23 -41.32 -3.60
C GLU A 248 24.11 -42.69 -4.26
N ASP A 249 24.33 -42.73 -5.58
CA ASP A 249 24.91 -43.86 -6.28
C ASP A 249 26.36 -43.97 -5.78
N ASP A 250 26.53 -44.08 -4.45
CA ASP A 250 27.64 -44.76 -3.82
C ASP A 250 27.35 -46.24 -4.05
N ASP A 251 27.42 -46.63 -5.32
CA ASP A 251 27.82 -47.97 -5.72
C ASP A 251 29.27 -48.11 -5.23
N PHE A 252 29.36 -48.39 -3.94
CA PHE A 252 30.55 -48.82 -3.24
C PHE A 252 30.87 -50.19 -3.84
N ASP A 253 31.59 -50.18 -4.96
CA ASP A 253 32.26 -51.35 -5.51
C ASP A 253 33.34 -51.80 -4.50
N ASP A 254 32.90 -52.52 -3.46
CA ASP A 254 33.70 -53.42 -2.65
C ASP A 254 34.14 -54.61 -3.54
N ASP A 255 34.99 -54.35 -4.53
CA ASP A 255 35.81 -55.39 -5.15
C ASP A 255 36.98 -55.71 -4.21
N ASP A 256 36.64 -56.42 -3.14
CA ASP A 256 37.58 -57.29 -2.41
C ASP A 256 38.06 -58.41 -3.37
N ASP A 257 39.03 -58.10 -4.24
CA ASP A 257 39.80 -59.12 -4.97
C ASP A 257 40.90 -59.69 -4.05
N ASP A 258 40.46 -60.58 -3.19
CA ASP A 258 41.29 -61.40 -2.31
C ASP A 258 41.64 -62.72 -3.03
N SER A 259 42.63 -62.70 -3.94
CA SER A 259 43.14 -63.91 -4.60
C SER A 259 44.68 -63.97 -4.66
N LYS A 260 45.21 -64.66 -3.64
CA LYS A 260 46.39 -65.56 -3.58
C LYS A 260 47.38 -65.63 -4.76
#